data_AF-A0A3R9CJ91-F1
#
_entry.id   AF-A0A3R9CJ91-F1
#
_cell.length_a   1.000
_cell.length_b   1.000
_cell.length_c   1.000
_cell.angle_alpha   90.00
_cell.angle_beta   90.00
_cell.angle_gamma   90.00
#
_symmetry.space_group_name_H-M   'P 1'
#
loop_
_entity.id
_entity.type
_entity.pdbx_description
1 polymer ?
#
loop_
_entity_poly.entity_id
_entity_poly.type
_entity_poly.pdbx_seq_one_letter_code
_entity_poly.pdbx_strand_id
1 'polypeptide(L)'
;MPVAAQRSIDGRINSLHQRLGITPGQESLWQPVAQVMRDNANAMESLRKARSDHANDMSAMGDLHSYGEVTSVHADGVKKLTTAFQPLYDKMSDT
;
A
#
# COMPACT_ATOMS: atom_id res chain seq x y z
N MET A 1 10.52 16.12 3.34
CA MET A 1 10.16 15.50 4.63
C MET A 1 9.49 14.14 4.38
N PRO A 2 10.23 13.07 4.01
CA PRO A 2 9.63 11.75 3.74
C PRO A 2 9.25 10.96 5.02
N VAL A 3 9.84 11.33 6.17
CA VAL A 3 9.69 10.63 7.45
C VAL A 3 8.25 10.63 7.98
N ALA A 4 7.44 11.64 7.64
CA ALA A 4 6.05 11.74 8.12
C ALA A 4 5.11 10.73 7.44
N ALA A 5 5.30 10.45 6.15
CA ALA A 5 4.49 9.48 5.40
C ALA A 5 4.77 8.03 5.83
N GLN A 6 6.05 7.69 6.05
CA GLN A 6 6.46 6.40 6.60
C GLN A 6 5.84 6.15 7.98
N ARG A 7 5.86 7.17 8.86
CA ARG A 7 5.27 7.11 10.21
C ARG A 7 3.76 6.89 10.18
N SER A 8 3.06 7.33 9.13
CA SER A 8 1.62 7.09 8.95
C SER A 8 1.31 5.68 8.46
N ILE A 9 2.10 5.12 7.53
CA ILE A 9 1.83 3.76 7.03
C ILE A 9 2.19 2.71 8.08
N ASP A 10 3.31 2.85 8.79
CA ASP A 10 3.66 1.93 9.87
C ASP A 10 2.66 2.02 11.04
N GLY A 11 2.16 3.23 11.35
CA GLY A 11 1.07 3.40 12.31
C GLY A 11 -0.23 2.68 11.90
N ARG A 12 -0.58 2.75 10.61
CA ARG A 12 -1.75 2.05 10.06
C ARG A 12 -1.56 0.53 10.06
N ILE A 13 -0.37 0.05 9.71
CA ILE A 13 -0.01 -1.37 9.77
C ILE A 13 -0.15 -1.87 11.21
N ASN A 14 0.43 -1.17 12.17
CA ASN A 14 0.33 -1.55 13.59
C ASN A 14 -1.12 -1.53 14.09
N SER A 15 -1.91 -0.52 13.73
CA SER A 15 -3.33 -0.48 14.10
C SER A 15 -4.11 -1.64 13.49
N LEU A 16 -3.82 -2.02 12.24
CA LEU A 16 -4.48 -3.13 11.57
C LEU A 16 -4.06 -4.48 12.18
N HIS A 17 -2.77 -4.67 12.47
CA HIS A 17 -2.25 -5.85 13.19
C HIS A 17 -3.00 -6.08 14.51
N GLN A 18 -3.16 -5.02 15.30
CA GLN A 18 -3.90 -5.07 16.56
C GLN A 18 -5.39 -5.37 16.36
N ARG A 19 -6.05 -4.73 15.38
CA ARG A 19 -7.48 -4.93 15.10
C ARG A 19 -7.80 -6.33 14.56
N LEU A 20 -6.89 -6.91 13.80
CA LEU A 20 -7.00 -8.28 13.30
C LEU A 20 -6.63 -9.32 14.36
N GLY A 21 -6.09 -8.90 15.51
CA GLY A 21 -5.72 -9.82 16.60
C GLY A 21 -4.64 -10.80 16.18
N ILE A 22 -3.68 -10.36 15.36
CA ILE A 22 -2.62 -11.23 14.81
C ILE A 22 -1.85 -11.88 15.96
N THR A 23 -1.86 -13.22 15.97
CA THR A 23 -1.19 -14.02 16.99
C THR A 23 0.28 -14.31 16.61
N PRO A 24 1.13 -14.74 17.56
CA PRO A 24 2.50 -15.15 17.25
C PRO A 24 2.58 -16.23 16.16
N GLY A 25 1.58 -17.12 16.09
CA GLY A 25 1.50 -18.17 15.06
C GLY A 25 1.10 -17.69 13.67
N GLN A 26 0.60 -16.46 13.55
CA GLN A 26 0.20 -15.82 12.29
C GLN A 26 1.20 -14.75 11.82
N GLU A 27 2.20 -14.41 12.63
CA GLU A 27 3.12 -13.31 12.35
C GLU A 27 3.88 -13.51 11.03
N SER A 28 4.28 -14.74 10.71
CA SER A 28 4.95 -15.07 9.44
C SER A 28 4.05 -14.84 8.21
N LEU A 29 2.73 -14.95 8.37
CA LEU A 29 1.73 -14.68 7.33
C LEU A 29 1.36 -13.19 7.28
N TRP A 30 1.49 -12.48 8.39
CA TRP A 30 1.24 -11.04 8.46
C TRP A 30 2.37 -10.21 7.82
N GLN A 31 3.64 -10.59 8.01
CA GLN A 31 4.77 -9.81 7.51
C GLN A 31 4.71 -9.51 6.00
N PRO A 32 4.35 -10.46 5.11
CA PRO A 32 4.13 -10.18 3.69
C PRO A 32 3.02 -9.15 3.43
N VAL A 33 1.92 -9.20 4.19
CA VAL A 33 0.80 -8.24 4.07
C VAL A 33 1.29 -6.84 4.43
N ALA A 34 1.99 -6.71 5.57
CA ALA A 34 2.56 -5.44 6.01
C ALA A 34 3.56 -4.88 4.99
N GLN A 35 4.38 -5.74 4.38
CA GLN A 35 5.32 -5.32 3.35
C GLN A 35 4.61 -4.77 2.11
N VAL A 36 3.58 -5.47 1.60
CA VAL A 36 2.79 -4.98 0.46
C VAL A 36 2.11 -3.64 0.77
N MET A 37 1.63 -3.43 2.00
CA MET A 37 1.08 -2.13 2.41
C MET A 37 2.13 -1.00 2.35
N ARG A 38 3.37 -1.26 2.77
CA ARG A 38 4.48 -0.30 2.66
C ARG A 38 4.85 -0.01 1.21
N ASP A 39 4.98 -1.06 0.41
CA ASP A 39 5.35 -0.94 -1.01
C ASP A 39 4.30 -0.14 -1.79
N ASN A 40 3.01 -0.42 -1.54
CA ASN A 40 1.92 0.34 -2.14
C ASN A 40 1.94 1.82 -1.72
N ALA A 41 2.19 2.11 -0.45
CA ALA A 41 2.31 3.49 0.03
C ALA A 41 3.48 4.22 -0.62
N ASN A 42 4.65 3.57 -0.72
CA ASN A 42 5.83 4.13 -1.37
C ASN A 42 5.58 4.40 -2.87
N ALA A 43 4.93 3.48 -3.57
CA ALA A 43 4.60 3.63 -4.99
C ALA A 43 3.66 4.84 -5.22
N MET A 44 2.59 4.94 -4.41
CA MET A 44 1.66 6.07 -4.49
C MET A 44 2.30 7.40 -4.13
N GLU A 45 3.18 7.43 -3.12
CA GLU A 45 3.94 8.62 -2.75
C GLU A 45 4.89 9.07 -3.86
N SER A 46 5.52 8.12 -4.55
CA SER A 46 6.41 8.39 -5.68
C SER A 46 5.65 9.04 -6.84
N LEU A 47 4.46 8.53 -7.17
CA LEU A 47 3.57 9.11 -8.18
C LEU A 47 3.09 10.51 -7.78
N ARG A 48 2.70 10.68 -6.51
CA ARG A 48 2.26 11.98 -5.98
C ARG A 48 3.38 13.01 -6.06
N LYS A 49 4.62 12.61 -5.74
CA LYS A 49 5.79 13.46 -5.86
C LYS A 49 6.06 13.83 -7.32
N ALA A 50 6.05 12.86 -8.23
CA ALA A 50 6.24 13.12 -9.66
C ALA A 50 5.21 14.12 -10.20
N ARG A 51 3.92 13.95 -9.87
CA ARG A 51 2.87 14.91 -10.25
C ARG A 51 3.11 16.29 -9.67
N SER A 52 3.48 16.38 -8.39
CA SER A 52 3.76 17.67 -7.75
C SER A 52 4.95 18.38 -8.39
N ASP A 53 6.01 17.66 -8.74
CA ASP A 53 7.22 18.20 -9.34
C ASP A 53 6.95 18.70 -10.78
N HIS A 54 5.98 18.11 -11.48
CA HIS A 54 5.58 18.49 -12.86
C HIS A 54 4.31 19.34 -12.93
N ALA A 55 3.72 19.75 -11.80
CA ALA A 55 2.39 20.35 -11.75
C ALA A 55 2.25 21.65 -12.58
N ASN A 56 3.33 22.44 -12.68
CA ASN A 56 3.32 23.72 -13.42
C ASN A 56 3.56 23.55 -14.93
N ASP A 57 4.05 22.39 -15.36
CA ASP A 57 4.51 22.15 -16.74
C ASP A 57 3.68 21.06 -17.44
N MET A 58 2.64 20.53 -16.80
CA MET A 58 1.91 19.37 -17.29
C MET A 58 0.83 19.77 -18.31
N SER A 59 0.88 19.16 -19.50
CA SER A 59 -0.19 19.27 -20.49
C SER A 59 -1.43 18.48 -20.06
N ALA A 60 -2.60 18.79 -20.63
CA ALA A 60 -3.84 18.04 -20.39
C ALA A 60 -3.68 16.53 -20.70
N MET A 61 -2.92 16.18 -21.74
CA MET A 61 -2.62 14.78 -22.07
C MET A 61 -1.68 14.12 -21.06
N GLY A 62 -0.69 14.87 -20.54
CA GLY A 62 0.17 14.40 -19.45
C GLY A 62 -0.61 14.12 -18.16
N ASP A 63 -1.60 14.97 -17.86
CA ASP A 63 -2.48 14.76 -16.71
C ASP A 63 -3.32 13.48 -16.83
N LEU A 64 -3.93 13.26 -18.01
CA LEU A 64 -4.68 12.03 -18.29
C LEU A 64 -3.81 10.78 -18.19
N HIS A 65 -2.58 10.81 -18.72
CA HIS A 65 -1.63 9.70 -18.59
C HIS A 65 -1.32 9.41 -17.12
N SER A 66 -1.03 10.45 -16.34
CA SER A 66 -0.73 10.28 -14.93
C SER A 66 -1.93 9.74 -14.15
N TYR A 67 -3.17 10.13 -14.49
CA TYR A 67 -4.38 9.52 -13.94
C TYR A 67 -4.47 8.02 -14.23
N GLY A 68 -4.14 7.62 -15.46
CA GLY A 68 -4.05 6.21 -15.84
C GLY A 68 -3.02 5.44 -15.00
N GLU A 69 -1.83 6.02 -14.83
CA GLU A 69 -0.74 5.41 -14.04
C GLU A 69 -1.12 5.23 -12.57
N VAL A 70 -1.71 6.25 -11.95
CA VAL A 70 -2.21 6.16 -10.55
C VAL A 70 -3.26 5.05 -10.42
N THR A 71 -4.18 4.95 -11.38
CA THR A 71 -5.22 3.92 -11.37
C THR A 71 -4.62 2.53 -11.52
N SER A 72 -3.65 2.36 -12.42
CA SER A 72 -2.95 1.09 -12.64
C SER A 72 -2.17 0.65 -11.40
N VAL A 73 -1.37 1.55 -10.81
CA VAL A 73 -0.59 1.26 -9.60
C VAL A 73 -1.51 0.93 -8.42
N HIS A 74 -2.66 1.61 -8.31
CA HIS A 74 -3.65 1.27 -7.29
C HIS A 74 -4.24 -0.13 -7.49
N ALA A 75 -4.65 -0.47 -8.72
CA ALA A 75 -5.20 -1.78 -9.05
C ALA A 75 -4.19 -2.91 -8.79
N ASP A 76 -2.94 -2.74 -9.21
CA ASP A 76 -1.86 -3.69 -8.95
C ASP A 76 -1.59 -3.84 -7.45
N GLY A 77 -1.63 -2.72 -6.72
CA GLY A 77 -1.47 -2.71 -5.27
C GLY A 77 -2.57 -3.50 -4.55
N VAL A 78 -3.83 -3.36 -4.98
CA VAL A 78 -4.95 -4.15 -4.46
C VAL A 78 -4.75 -5.64 -4.76
N LYS A 79 -4.39 -5.98 -5.99
CA LYS A 79 -4.15 -7.38 -6.38
C LYS A 79 -3.05 -8.03 -5.52
N LYS A 80 -1.92 -7.36 -5.34
CA LYS A 80 -0.82 -7.84 -4.48
C LYS A 80 -1.27 -8.02 -3.04
N LEU A 81 -2.06 -7.07 -2.52
CA LEU A 81 -2.55 -7.11 -1.15
C LEU A 81 -3.50 -8.29 -0.95
N THR A 82 -4.43 -8.53 -1.88
CA THR A 82 -5.33 -9.69 -1.85
C THR A 82 -4.55 -11.00 -1.85
N THR A 83 -3.56 -11.15 -2.75
CA THR A 83 -2.72 -12.35 -2.81
C THR A 83 -1.94 -12.56 -1.51
N ALA A 84 -1.35 -11.52 -0.92
CA ALA A 84 -0.61 -11.63 0.33
C ALA A 84 -1.52 -11.91 1.54
N PHE A 85 -2.74 -11.41 1.53
CA PHE A 85 -3.68 -11.56 2.63
C PHE A 85 -4.38 -12.93 2.66
N GLN A 86 -4.53 -13.60 1.52
CA GLN A 86 -5.24 -14.88 1.43
C GLN A 86 -4.77 -15.94 2.44
N PRO A 87 -3.45 -16.25 2.57
CA PRO A 87 -3.01 -17.28 3.52
C PRO A 87 -3.26 -16.90 4.98
N LEU A 88 -3.17 -15.60 5.29
CA LEU A 88 -3.48 -15.10 6.62
C LEU A 88 -4.98 -15.24 6.92
N TYR A 89 -5.83 -14.88 5.97
CA TYR A 89 -7.28 -15.03 6.08
C TYR A 89 -7.70 -16.49 6.28
N ASP A 90 -7.12 -17.40 5.51
CA ASP A 90 -7.38 -18.85 5.64
C ASP A 90 -7.01 -19.32 7.05
N LYS A 91 -5.82 -18.93 7.55
CA LYS A 91 -5.37 -19.27 8.91
C LYS A 91 -6.22 -18.66 10.02
N MET A 92 -6.85 -17.51 9.79
CA MET A 92 -7.79 -16.87 10.73
C MET A 92 -9.18 -17.53 10.71
N SER A 93 -9.53 -18.21 9.61
CA SER A 93 -10.84 -18.84 9.42
C SER A 93 -10.86 -20.32 9.83
N ASP A 94 -9.69 -20.96 9.93
CA ASP A 94 -9.51 -22.35 10.38
C ASP A 94 -9.65 -22.55 11.90
N THR A 95 -9.93 -21.48 12.65
CA THR A 95 -10.13 -21.48 14.12
C THR A 95 -11.59 -21.28 14.48
#